data_AF-A0A4W6DZN8-F1
#
_entry.id   AF-A0A4W6DZN8-F1
#
_cell.length_a   1.000
_cell.length_b   1.000
_cell.length_c   1.000
_cell.angle_alpha   90.00
_cell.angle_beta   90.00
_cell.angle_gamma   90.00
#
_symmetry.space_group_name_H-M   'P 1'
#
loop_
_entity.id
_entity.type
_entity.pdbx_description
1 polymer ?
#
loop_
_entity_poly.entity_id
_entity_poly.type
_entity_poly.pdbx_seq_one_letter_code
_entity_poly.pdbx_strand_id
1 'polypeptide(L)'
;MASSKFKGSHMVVSSLRKENACLRKTLAEMSRQHTELYKLVERLVSLETLRLENSQHLTAEDEKAASPPEQLSKKEENQMDNLFMRQISDYVRETEEIKNKLVAITARCQDLENKVAVKKDSKSDEQASKSSVIELQNDLRDALEKNKQWLEYDQQREAYVRGIMARMLWLEKQLNEANQAHSQQHNEDHSDEKEAMCQMQEHYERLLKKATDELQVLREEVDITRHNLIITQNWYNERELEVEELKQQLQTEKASRESALEDRRCSVDVVEQLRDETKDLQRKLDEERHRSAKFELQGDLFQRFMLKRHLADKEKIADLERQTDQEDHDSSEETQPPSQLSRDSLTSATCSSLLNQSFLECPSCHAMYPATHYRELMNHLEFCLD
;
A
#
# COMPACT_ATOMS: atom_id res chain seq x y z
N MET A 1 33.71 47.16 -6.53
CA MET A 1 32.44 47.12 -7.28
C MET A 1 31.23 46.59 -6.49
N ALA A 2 31.35 45.54 -5.65
CA ALA A 2 30.20 44.91 -4.98
C ALA A 2 29.28 45.85 -4.16
N SER A 3 29.85 46.82 -3.42
CA SER A 3 29.09 47.74 -2.55
C SER A 3 28.07 48.64 -3.29
N SER A 4 28.33 48.97 -4.57
CA SER A 4 27.41 49.76 -5.40
C SER A 4 26.15 48.96 -5.78
N LYS A 5 26.33 47.70 -6.21
CA LYS A 5 25.22 46.80 -6.56
C LYS A 5 24.28 46.57 -5.38
N PHE A 6 24.82 46.39 -4.17
CA PHE A 6 24.02 46.19 -2.95
C PHE A 6 23.15 47.41 -2.60
N LYS A 7 23.68 48.63 -2.74
CA LYS A 7 22.89 49.88 -2.57
C LYS A 7 21.76 50.00 -3.61
N GLY A 8 22.04 49.65 -4.87
CA GLY A 8 21.02 49.62 -5.93
C GLY A 8 19.86 48.68 -5.60
N SER A 9 20.16 47.42 -5.26
CA SER A 9 19.14 46.43 -4.87
C SER A 9 18.31 46.87 -3.66
N HIS A 10 18.95 47.45 -2.63
CA HIS A 10 18.23 47.94 -1.45
C HIS A 10 17.26 49.10 -1.79
N MET A 11 17.65 49.99 -2.70
CA MET A 11 16.80 51.10 -3.15
C MET A 11 15.57 50.59 -3.93
N VAL A 12 15.73 49.62 -4.83
CA VAL A 12 14.63 48.99 -5.57
C VAL A 12 13.66 48.28 -4.63
N VAL A 13 14.18 47.47 -3.68
CA VAL A 13 13.35 46.79 -2.67
C VAL A 13 12.58 47.79 -1.78
N SER A 14 13.19 48.93 -1.44
CA SER A 14 12.50 50.01 -0.70
C SER A 14 11.36 50.63 -1.53
N SER A 15 11.55 50.83 -2.84
CA SER A 15 10.51 51.33 -3.74
C SER A 15 9.34 50.36 -3.85
N LEU A 16 9.62 49.09 -4.16
CA LEU A 16 8.60 48.03 -4.29
C LEU A 16 7.80 47.82 -3.00
N ARG A 17 8.40 48.01 -1.82
CA ARG A 17 7.70 47.98 -0.53
C ARG A 17 6.71 49.15 -0.37
N LYS A 18 7.07 50.37 -0.80
CA LYS A 18 6.18 51.54 -0.76
C LYS A 18 5.02 51.39 -1.73
N GLU A 19 5.30 50.88 -2.93
CA GLU A 19 4.30 50.58 -3.95
C GLU A 19 3.31 49.51 -3.48
N ASN A 20 3.81 48.39 -2.93
CA ASN A 20 2.97 47.36 -2.30
C ASN A 20 2.11 47.91 -1.16
N ALA A 21 2.63 48.82 -0.32
CA ALA A 21 1.85 49.46 0.73
C ALA A 21 0.75 50.36 0.17
N CYS A 22 1.01 51.07 -0.93
CA CYS A 22 0.02 51.87 -1.65
C CYS A 22 -1.08 50.98 -2.24
N LEU A 23 -0.71 49.95 -3.01
CA LEU A 23 -1.64 49.00 -3.63
C LEU A 23 -2.53 48.30 -2.60
N ARG A 24 -1.97 47.86 -1.45
CA ARG A 24 -2.74 47.29 -0.34
C ARG A 24 -3.77 48.27 0.24
N LYS A 25 -3.42 49.56 0.34
CA LYS A 25 -4.34 50.60 0.82
C LYS A 25 -5.48 50.85 -0.18
N THR A 26 -5.17 50.92 -1.48
CA THR A 26 -6.17 51.04 -2.54
C THR A 26 -7.09 49.83 -2.59
N LEU A 27 -6.55 48.61 -2.48
CA LEU A 27 -7.34 47.38 -2.44
C LEU A 27 -8.31 47.35 -1.26
N ALA A 28 -7.85 47.73 -0.05
CA ALA A 28 -8.70 47.82 1.13
C ALA A 28 -9.84 48.85 0.96
N GLU A 29 -9.57 49.99 0.34
CA GLU A 29 -10.58 51.01 0.04
C GLU A 29 -11.60 50.53 -1.02
N MET A 30 -11.14 49.86 -2.09
CA MET A 30 -12.03 49.23 -3.07
C MET A 30 -12.92 48.16 -2.44
N SER A 31 -12.38 47.31 -1.56
CA SER A 31 -13.17 46.32 -0.81
C SER A 31 -14.22 46.98 0.10
N ARG A 32 -13.89 48.11 0.74
CA ARG A 32 -14.82 48.90 1.54
C ARG A 32 -15.95 49.47 0.68
N GLN A 33 -15.62 50.08 -0.46
CA GLN A 33 -16.61 50.62 -1.41
C GLN A 33 -17.53 49.53 -1.97
N HIS A 34 -16.98 48.37 -2.36
CA HIS A 34 -17.76 47.22 -2.81
C HIS A 34 -18.75 46.74 -1.74
N THR A 35 -18.35 46.75 -0.47
CA THR A 35 -19.23 46.37 0.66
C THR A 35 -20.39 47.35 0.84
N GLU A 36 -20.14 48.65 0.71
CA GLU A 36 -21.21 49.66 0.81
C GLU A 36 -22.14 49.65 -0.41
N LEU A 37 -21.62 49.41 -1.62
CA LEU A 37 -22.43 49.22 -2.83
C LEU A 37 -23.33 47.97 -2.71
N TYR A 38 -22.81 46.86 -2.17
CA TYR A 38 -23.57 45.63 -1.96
C TYR A 38 -24.77 45.86 -1.01
N LYS A 39 -24.54 46.52 0.13
CA LYS A 39 -25.62 46.93 1.07
C LYS A 39 -26.66 47.84 0.42
N LEU A 40 -26.25 48.71 -0.51
CA LEU A 40 -27.16 49.61 -1.21
C LEU A 40 -28.03 48.83 -2.22
N VAL A 41 -27.46 47.84 -2.90
CA VAL A 41 -28.21 46.90 -3.77
C VAL A 41 -29.21 46.07 -2.95
N GLU A 42 -28.83 45.50 -1.80
CA GLU A 42 -29.77 44.77 -0.92
C GLU A 42 -30.97 45.62 -0.49
N ARG A 43 -30.73 46.90 -0.17
CA ARG A 43 -31.79 47.87 0.18
C ARG A 43 -32.70 48.18 -1.00
N LEU A 44 -32.14 48.37 -2.21
CA LEU A 44 -32.93 48.60 -3.42
C LEU A 44 -33.81 47.39 -3.76
N VAL A 45 -33.27 46.17 -3.66
CA VAL A 45 -34.05 44.93 -3.86
C VAL A 45 -35.18 44.84 -2.84
N SER A 46 -34.91 45.09 -1.57
CA SER A 46 -35.92 45.05 -0.50
C SER A 46 -37.04 46.09 -0.71
N LEU A 47 -36.71 47.30 -1.16
CA LEU A 47 -37.69 48.34 -1.50
C LEU A 47 -38.54 47.96 -2.72
N GLU A 48 -37.94 47.31 -3.72
CA GLU A 48 -38.67 46.84 -4.90
C GLU A 48 -39.62 45.67 -4.57
N THR A 49 -39.22 44.77 -3.67
CA THR A 49 -40.12 43.73 -3.13
C THR A 49 -41.33 44.35 -2.43
N LEU A 50 -41.11 45.31 -1.51
CA LEU A 50 -42.20 46.01 -0.83
C LEU A 50 -43.10 46.79 -1.80
N ARG A 51 -42.53 47.38 -2.86
CA ARG A 51 -43.30 48.07 -3.92
C ARG A 51 -44.23 47.11 -4.66
N LEU A 52 -43.77 45.89 -4.91
CA LEU A 52 -44.53 44.83 -5.59
C LEU A 52 -45.62 44.24 -4.69
N GLU A 53 -45.35 44.02 -3.40
CA GLU A 53 -46.34 43.57 -2.42
C GLU A 53 -47.48 44.61 -2.25
N ASN A 54 -47.12 45.89 -2.20
CA ASN A 54 -48.09 46.97 -2.02
C ASN A 54 -48.98 47.18 -3.27
N SER A 55 -48.44 47.01 -4.48
CA SER A 55 -49.25 47.07 -5.70
C SER A 55 -50.20 45.88 -5.83
N GLN A 56 -49.79 44.68 -5.40
CA GLN A 56 -50.66 43.50 -5.32
C GLN A 56 -51.81 43.69 -4.32
N HIS A 57 -51.54 44.32 -3.16
CA HIS A 57 -52.59 44.61 -2.17
C HIS A 57 -53.65 45.57 -2.71
N LEU A 58 -53.25 46.60 -3.47
CA LEU A 58 -54.20 47.52 -4.11
C LEU A 58 -55.11 46.79 -5.11
N THR A 59 -54.56 45.91 -5.95
CA THR A 59 -55.38 45.12 -6.89
C THR A 59 -56.37 44.17 -6.21
N ALA A 60 -56.04 43.66 -5.01
CA ALA A 60 -56.90 42.77 -4.24
C ALA A 60 -57.99 43.50 -3.41
N GLU A 61 -57.85 44.81 -3.19
CA GLU A 61 -58.87 45.65 -2.56
C GLU A 61 -59.92 46.09 -3.60
N ASP A 62 -59.49 46.49 -4.80
CA ASP A 62 -60.39 46.89 -5.90
C ASP A 62 -61.33 45.74 -6.34
N GLU A 63 -60.85 44.48 -6.34
CA GLU A 63 -61.71 43.31 -6.62
C GLU A 63 -62.81 43.08 -5.58
N LYS A 64 -62.61 43.48 -4.33
CA LYS A 64 -63.62 43.31 -3.25
C LYS A 64 -64.73 44.36 -3.28
N ALA A 65 -64.51 45.50 -3.94
CA ALA A 65 -65.52 46.54 -4.10
C ALA A 65 -66.61 46.19 -5.16
N ALA A 66 -66.42 45.10 -5.92
CA ALA A 66 -67.22 44.77 -7.11
C ALA A 66 -68.30 43.68 -6.92
N SER A 67 -68.79 43.45 -5.69
CA SER A 67 -69.88 42.49 -5.40
C SER A 67 -71.11 43.17 -4.74
N PRO A 68 -72.35 42.89 -5.17
CA PRO A 68 -73.54 43.57 -4.67
C PRO A 68 -74.03 42.99 -3.32
N PRO A 69 -74.59 43.82 -2.42
CA PRO A 69 -75.11 43.37 -1.13
C PRO A 69 -76.56 42.85 -1.27
N GLU A 70 -76.82 41.62 -0.83
CA GLU A 70 -78.16 41.03 -0.84
C GLU A 70 -78.72 40.82 0.58
N GLN A 71 -79.78 41.58 0.89
CA GLN A 71 -80.81 41.36 1.92
C GLN A 71 -80.39 41.25 3.41
N LEU A 72 -80.65 42.33 4.17
CA LEU A 72 -81.02 42.26 5.59
C LEU A 72 -82.20 43.20 5.88
N SER A 73 -83.18 42.74 6.67
CA SER A 73 -84.50 43.39 6.76
C SER A 73 -84.81 44.02 8.13
N LYS A 74 -85.47 45.18 8.09
CA LYS A 74 -86.40 45.71 9.11
C LYS A 74 -85.84 45.90 10.53
N LYS A 75 -84.91 46.84 10.69
CA LYS A 75 -84.68 47.52 11.99
C LYS A 75 -84.24 48.99 11.94
N GLU A 76 -84.05 49.57 10.75
CA GLU A 76 -83.39 50.87 10.56
C GLU A 76 -84.35 52.07 10.37
N GLU A 77 -85.61 51.84 9.97
CA GLU A 77 -86.59 52.90 9.63
C GLU A 77 -86.72 53.99 10.71
N ASN A 78 -86.89 53.61 11.98
CA ASN A 78 -87.07 54.56 13.09
C ASN A 78 -85.79 55.35 13.46
N GLN A 79 -84.62 54.89 13.00
CA GLN A 79 -83.34 55.56 13.25
C GLN A 79 -83.00 56.52 12.10
N MET A 80 -83.38 56.15 10.87
CA MET A 80 -83.20 56.97 9.67
C MET A 80 -84.03 58.27 9.72
N ASP A 81 -85.29 58.21 10.16
CA ASP A 81 -86.16 59.39 10.30
C ASP A 81 -85.60 60.46 11.27
N ASN A 82 -85.00 60.03 12.39
CA ASN A 82 -84.39 60.95 13.36
C ASN A 82 -83.11 61.61 12.84
N LEU A 83 -82.32 60.89 12.02
CA LEU A 83 -81.17 61.45 11.33
C LEU A 83 -81.61 62.44 10.25
N PHE A 84 -82.63 62.09 9.46
CA PHE A 84 -83.17 62.92 8.38
C PHE A 84 -83.73 64.25 8.91
N MET A 85 -84.50 64.23 10.00
CA MET A 85 -85.04 65.44 10.64
C MET A 85 -83.96 66.36 11.24
N ARG A 86 -82.86 65.80 11.76
CA ARG A 86 -81.69 66.61 12.18
C ARG A 86 -81.03 67.26 10.98
N GLN A 87 -80.79 66.49 9.91
CA GLN A 87 -80.15 66.97 8.69
C GLN A 87 -80.94 68.13 8.05
N ILE A 88 -82.27 68.04 7.99
CA ILE A 88 -83.14 69.14 7.53
C ILE A 88 -83.00 70.38 8.44
N SER A 89 -82.98 70.19 9.77
CA SER A 89 -82.84 71.30 10.72
C SER A 89 -81.50 72.02 10.59
N ASP A 90 -80.43 71.27 10.31
CA ASP A 90 -79.09 71.82 10.04
C ASP A 90 -79.05 72.60 8.72
N TYR A 91 -79.62 72.06 7.63
CA TYR A 91 -79.73 72.79 6.37
C TYR A 91 -80.55 74.07 6.47
N VAL A 92 -81.66 74.08 7.22
CA VAL A 92 -82.46 75.30 7.46
C VAL A 92 -81.63 76.36 8.21
N ARG A 93 -80.85 75.95 9.21
CA ARG A 93 -79.96 76.83 9.98
C ARG A 93 -78.83 77.40 9.10
N GLU A 94 -78.17 76.58 8.29
CA GLU A 94 -77.14 77.03 7.35
C GLU A 94 -77.69 78.00 6.30
N THR A 95 -78.89 77.72 5.78
CA THR A 95 -79.56 78.60 4.80
C THR A 95 -79.87 79.98 5.40
N GLU A 96 -80.34 80.02 6.64
CA GLU A 96 -80.61 81.27 7.35
C GLU A 96 -79.30 82.04 7.65
N GLU A 97 -78.21 81.34 8.00
CA GLU A 97 -76.91 81.96 8.20
C GLU A 97 -76.33 82.54 6.89
N ILE A 98 -76.47 81.82 5.77
CA ILE A 98 -76.11 82.31 4.43
C ILE A 98 -76.95 83.53 4.05
N LYS A 99 -78.27 83.53 4.32
CA LYS A 99 -79.14 84.69 4.09
C LYS A 99 -78.68 85.91 4.87
N ASN A 100 -78.32 85.74 6.15
CA ASN A 100 -77.82 86.82 6.99
C ASN A 100 -76.46 87.35 6.52
N LYS A 101 -75.54 86.47 6.08
CA LYS A 101 -74.28 86.86 5.44
C LYS A 101 -74.52 87.64 4.13
N LEU A 102 -75.49 87.21 3.32
CA LEU A 102 -75.85 87.90 2.08
C LEU A 102 -76.39 89.31 2.35
N VAL A 103 -77.32 89.47 3.31
CA VAL A 103 -77.84 90.79 3.71
C VAL A 103 -76.71 91.71 4.21
N ALA A 104 -75.76 91.19 5.00
CA ALA A 104 -74.60 91.95 5.44
C ALA A 104 -73.67 92.36 4.28
N ILE A 105 -73.50 91.51 3.26
CA ILE A 105 -72.77 91.83 2.03
C ILE A 105 -73.52 92.91 1.23
N THR A 106 -74.83 92.78 1.03
CA THR A 106 -75.66 93.78 0.33
C THR A 106 -75.57 95.16 1.00
N ALA A 107 -75.69 95.21 2.34
CA ALA A 107 -75.52 96.44 3.10
C ALA A 107 -74.13 97.06 2.88
N ARG A 108 -73.05 96.25 2.93
CA ARG A 108 -71.69 96.72 2.63
C ARG A 108 -71.52 97.21 1.19
N CYS A 109 -72.17 96.60 0.21
CA CYS A 109 -72.15 97.05 -1.18
C CYS A 109 -72.80 98.44 -1.32
N GLN A 110 -73.99 98.64 -0.73
CA GLN A 110 -74.65 99.95 -0.73
C GLN A 110 -73.83 101.01 0.01
N ASP A 111 -73.16 100.63 1.10
CA ASP A 111 -72.25 101.52 1.84
C ASP A 111 -71.03 101.96 0.99
N LEU A 112 -70.53 101.07 0.12
CA LEU A 112 -69.47 101.37 -0.84
C LEU A 112 -69.97 102.20 -2.02
N GLU A 113 -71.16 101.93 -2.55
CA GLU A 113 -71.79 102.76 -3.60
C GLU A 113 -72.02 104.20 -3.09
N ASN A 114 -72.52 104.37 -1.88
CA ASN A 114 -72.67 105.68 -1.23
C ASN A 114 -71.31 106.40 -1.08
N LYS A 115 -70.25 105.69 -0.71
CA LYS A 115 -68.88 106.24 -0.64
C LYS A 115 -68.32 106.62 -2.02
N VAL A 116 -68.67 105.89 -3.07
CA VAL A 116 -68.31 106.23 -4.46
C VAL A 116 -69.10 107.46 -4.95
N ALA A 117 -70.38 107.57 -4.61
CA ALA A 117 -71.19 108.74 -4.91
C ALA A 117 -70.62 110.01 -4.24
N VAL A 118 -70.30 109.96 -2.94
CA VAL A 118 -69.71 111.07 -2.18
C VAL A 118 -68.32 111.48 -2.72
N LYS A 119 -67.56 110.56 -3.32
CA LYS A 119 -66.25 110.88 -3.92
C LYS A 119 -66.32 111.53 -5.30
N LYS A 120 -67.49 111.52 -5.97
CA LYS A 120 -67.63 111.99 -7.36
C LYS A 120 -67.50 113.51 -7.52
N ASP A 121 -67.62 114.27 -6.43
CA ASP A 121 -67.52 115.74 -6.42
C ASP A 121 -66.07 116.26 -6.28
N SER A 122 -65.07 115.39 -6.14
CA SER A 122 -63.65 115.77 -6.00
C SER A 122 -62.84 115.53 -7.28
N LYS A 123 -62.86 116.49 -8.22
CA LYS A 123 -62.17 116.42 -9.53
C LYS A 123 -60.63 116.46 -9.51
N SER A 124 -59.97 116.16 -8.38
CA SER A 124 -58.50 116.28 -8.24
C SER A 124 -57.72 114.98 -8.48
N ASP A 125 -58.38 113.81 -8.45
CA ASP A 125 -57.70 112.50 -8.37
C ASP A 125 -57.52 111.81 -9.75
N GLU A 126 -58.25 112.29 -10.77
CA GLU A 126 -58.35 111.62 -12.08
C GLU A 126 -57.07 111.75 -12.93
N GLN A 127 -56.24 112.77 -12.67
CA GLN A 127 -55.03 113.05 -13.46
C GLN A 127 -53.79 112.30 -12.92
N ALA A 128 -53.68 112.11 -11.61
CA ALA A 128 -52.65 111.26 -11.01
C ALA A 128 -52.86 109.78 -11.38
N SER A 129 -54.12 109.32 -11.33
CA SER A 129 -54.51 107.98 -11.77
C SER A 129 -54.11 107.69 -13.23
N LYS A 130 -54.30 108.66 -14.14
CA LYS A 130 -53.90 108.52 -15.55
C LYS A 130 -52.37 108.43 -15.75
N SER A 131 -51.56 109.12 -14.94
CA SER A 131 -50.08 108.96 -14.99
C SER A 131 -49.66 107.55 -14.58
N SER A 132 -50.19 107.06 -13.45
CA SER A 132 -49.90 105.72 -12.94
C SER A 132 -50.28 104.61 -13.93
N VAL A 133 -51.39 104.76 -14.67
CA VAL A 133 -51.78 103.81 -15.73
C VAL A 133 -50.79 103.81 -16.91
N ILE A 134 -50.21 104.97 -17.28
CA ILE A 134 -49.21 105.06 -18.36
C ILE A 134 -47.89 104.43 -17.92
N GLU A 135 -47.47 104.65 -16.67
CA GLU A 135 -46.29 104.01 -16.07
C GLU A 135 -46.43 102.48 -16.09
N LEU A 136 -47.56 101.94 -15.60
CA LEU A 136 -47.86 100.50 -15.65
C LEU A 136 -47.90 99.92 -17.07
N GLN A 137 -48.36 100.69 -18.07
CA GLN A 137 -48.33 100.27 -19.48
C GLN A 137 -46.91 100.22 -20.05
N ASN A 138 -46.00 101.07 -19.57
CA ASN A 138 -44.58 101.05 -19.96
C ASN A 138 -43.86 99.89 -19.28
N ASP A 139 -44.09 99.67 -17.98
CA ASP A 139 -43.53 98.54 -17.23
C ASP A 139 -43.97 97.19 -17.82
N LEU A 140 -45.25 97.07 -18.21
CA LEU A 140 -45.75 95.88 -18.90
C LEU A 140 -45.06 95.66 -20.25
N ARG A 141 -44.81 96.74 -21.02
CA ARG A 141 -44.13 96.65 -22.32
C ARG A 141 -42.67 96.21 -22.16
N ASP A 142 -41.96 96.77 -21.18
CA ASP A 142 -40.58 96.38 -20.85
C ASP A 142 -40.50 94.93 -20.32
N ALA A 143 -41.44 94.52 -19.45
CA ALA A 143 -41.53 93.14 -18.98
C ALA A 143 -41.79 92.13 -20.11
N LEU A 144 -42.64 92.47 -21.08
CA LEU A 144 -42.90 91.63 -22.26
C LEU A 144 -41.69 91.55 -23.20
N GLU A 145 -40.99 92.66 -23.46
CA GLU A 145 -39.77 92.62 -24.30
C GLU A 145 -38.64 91.84 -23.60
N LYS A 146 -38.47 92.00 -22.28
CA LYS A 146 -37.54 91.18 -21.49
C LYS A 146 -37.92 89.70 -21.51
N ASN A 147 -39.22 89.36 -21.43
CA ASN A 147 -39.68 87.97 -21.51
C ASN A 147 -39.32 87.34 -22.87
N LYS A 148 -39.50 88.08 -23.97
CA LYS A 148 -39.06 87.68 -25.30
C LYS A 148 -37.54 87.48 -25.38
N GLN A 149 -36.74 88.40 -24.85
CA GLN A 149 -35.27 88.26 -24.80
C GLN A 149 -34.83 87.04 -23.98
N TRP A 150 -35.49 86.75 -22.86
CA TRP A 150 -35.25 85.54 -22.07
C TRP A 150 -35.58 84.26 -22.85
N LEU A 151 -36.65 84.24 -23.64
CA LEU A 151 -37.01 83.11 -24.49
C LEU A 151 -35.96 82.88 -25.62
N GLU A 152 -35.48 83.95 -26.26
CA GLU A 152 -34.41 83.86 -27.26
C GLU A 152 -33.09 83.36 -26.63
N TYR A 153 -32.73 83.85 -25.43
CA TYR A 153 -31.57 83.37 -24.66
C TYR A 153 -31.70 81.89 -24.26
N ASP A 154 -32.90 81.46 -23.84
CA ASP A 154 -33.18 80.07 -23.48
C ASP A 154 -32.98 79.11 -24.66
N GLN A 155 -33.51 79.47 -25.84
CA GLN A 155 -33.31 78.72 -27.08
C GLN A 155 -31.83 78.65 -27.49
N GLN A 156 -31.07 79.74 -27.35
CA GLN A 156 -29.62 79.73 -27.61
C GLN A 156 -28.87 78.83 -26.64
N ARG A 157 -29.21 78.85 -25.35
CA ARG A 157 -28.62 77.96 -24.33
C ARG A 157 -28.95 76.50 -24.62
N GLU A 158 -30.18 76.19 -25.00
CA GLU A 158 -30.54 74.83 -25.42
C GLU A 158 -29.74 74.37 -26.64
N ALA A 159 -29.63 75.19 -27.69
CA ALA A 159 -28.86 74.86 -28.88
C ALA A 159 -27.37 74.61 -28.55
N TYR A 160 -26.79 75.43 -27.67
CA TYR A 160 -25.42 75.25 -27.17
C TYR A 160 -25.24 73.94 -26.39
N VAL A 161 -26.15 73.62 -25.47
CA VAL A 161 -26.11 72.36 -24.70
C VAL A 161 -26.29 71.14 -25.61
N ARG A 162 -27.20 71.19 -26.60
CA ARG A 162 -27.36 70.15 -27.63
C ARG A 162 -26.07 69.96 -28.43
N GLY A 163 -25.38 71.05 -28.78
CA GLY A 163 -24.07 71.01 -29.43
C GLY A 163 -22.98 70.32 -28.59
N ILE A 164 -22.91 70.62 -27.28
CA ILE A 164 -22.00 69.93 -26.34
C ILE A 164 -22.31 68.44 -26.25
N MET A 165 -23.58 68.06 -26.08
CA MET A 165 -23.98 66.65 -26.00
C MET A 165 -23.63 65.89 -27.28
N ALA A 166 -23.90 66.46 -28.45
CA ALA A 166 -23.52 65.86 -29.74
C ALA A 166 -21.98 65.67 -29.86
N ARG A 167 -21.19 66.65 -29.39
CA ARG A 167 -19.72 66.53 -29.40
C ARG A 167 -19.21 65.49 -28.39
N MET A 168 -19.84 65.38 -27.23
CA MET A 168 -19.52 64.38 -26.20
C MET A 168 -19.76 62.95 -26.72
N LEU A 169 -20.96 62.69 -27.26
CA LEU A 169 -21.31 61.39 -27.85
C LEU A 169 -20.40 61.02 -29.04
N TRP A 170 -20.00 61.99 -29.86
CA TRP A 170 -19.03 61.75 -30.93
C TRP A 170 -17.65 61.36 -30.40
N LEU A 171 -17.15 62.04 -29.37
CA LEU A 171 -15.86 61.72 -28.74
C LEU A 171 -15.90 60.34 -28.04
N GLU A 172 -17.00 60.01 -27.36
CA GLU A 172 -17.21 58.72 -26.72
C GLU A 172 -17.20 57.57 -27.74
N LYS A 173 -17.88 57.77 -28.89
CA LYS A 173 -17.83 56.81 -30.00
C LYS A 173 -16.39 56.60 -30.53
N GLN A 174 -15.65 57.69 -30.77
CA GLN A 174 -14.26 57.59 -31.23
C GLN A 174 -13.34 56.90 -30.21
N LEU A 175 -13.54 57.15 -28.91
CA LEU A 175 -12.79 56.49 -27.84
C LEU A 175 -13.09 54.97 -27.81
N ASN A 176 -14.36 54.59 -27.97
CA ASN A 176 -14.76 53.18 -27.99
C ASN A 176 -14.21 52.45 -29.22
N GLU A 177 -14.22 53.07 -30.40
CA GLU A 177 -13.61 52.53 -31.63
C GLU A 177 -12.09 52.34 -31.47
N ALA A 178 -11.39 53.33 -30.91
CA ALA A 178 -9.95 53.24 -30.62
C ALA A 178 -9.61 52.12 -29.61
N ASN A 179 -10.41 51.99 -28.55
CA ASN A 179 -10.25 50.93 -27.54
C ASN A 179 -10.49 49.53 -28.15
N GLN A 180 -11.46 49.38 -29.04
CA GLN A 180 -11.71 48.11 -29.74
C GLN A 180 -10.55 47.74 -30.66
N ALA A 181 -10.04 48.68 -31.46
CA ALA A 181 -8.88 48.45 -32.32
C ALA A 181 -7.64 48.03 -31.52
N HIS A 182 -7.34 48.73 -30.41
CA HIS A 182 -6.23 48.36 -29.52
C HIS A 182 -6.43 46.98 -28.88
N SER A 183 -7.66 46.61 -28.51
CA SER A 183 -7.95 45.29 -27.95
C SER A 183 -7.85 44.16 -28.97
N GLN A 184 -8.07 44.44 -30.26
CA GLN A 184 -7.92 43.45 -31.33
C GLN A 184 -6.43 43.19 -31.60
N GLN A 185 -5.65 44.25 -31.77
CA GLN A 185 -4.19 44.15 -32.00
C GLN A 185 -3.48 43.35 -30.89
N HIS A 186 -3.79 43.63 -29.61
CA HIS A 186 -3.19 42.93 -28.47
C HIS A 186 -3.68 41.47 -28.31
N ASN A 187 -4.74 41.03 -29.01
CA ASN A 187 -5.11 39.62 -29.05
C ASN A 187 -4.37 38.85 -30.15
N GLU A 188 -4.09 39.49 -31.29
CA GLU A 188 -3.34 38.89 -32.39
C GLU A 188 -1.85 38.75 -32.06
N ASP A 189 -1.19 39.83 -31.62
CA ASP A 189 0.25 39.83 -31.27
C ASP A 189 0.58 38.81 -30.16
N HIS A 190 -0.35 38.57 -29.22
CA HIS A 190 -0.19 37.59 -28.14
C HIS A 190 -0.66 36.17 -28.48
N SER A 191 -1.33 35.96 -29.62
CA SER A 191 -1.74 34.62 -30.06
C SER A 191 -0.51 33.81 -30.48
N ASP A 192 0.31 34.38 -31.35
CA ASP A 192 1.47 33.69 -31.94
C ASP A 192 2.57 33.40 -30.90
N GLU A 193 2.87 34.36 -30.01
CA GLU A 193 3.82 34.13 -28.90
C GLU A 193 3.34 33.06 -27.92
N LYS A 194 2.03 33.01 -27.66
CA LYS A 194 1.42 32.00 -26.78
C LYS A 194 1.42 30.62 -27.44
N GLU A 195 1.12 30.53 -28.73
CA GLU A 195 1.20 29.27 -29.46
C GLU A 195 2.66 28.75 -29.52
N ALA A 196 3.63 29.63 -29.79
CA ALA A 196 5.05 29.29 -29.75
C ALA A 196 5.49 28.79 -28.35
N MET A 197 5.01 29.41 -27.26
CA MET A 197 5.24 28.91 -25.90
C MET A 197 4.62 27.53 -25.66
N CYS A 198 3.38 27.29 -26.11
CA CYS A 198 2.73 25.98 -26.00
C CYS A 198 3.54 24.89 -26.75
N GLN A 199 3.90 25.14 -28.01
CA GLN A 199 4.70 24.20 -28.81
C GLN A 199 6.07 23.91 -28.18
N MET A 200 6.73 24.93 -27.61
CA MET A 200 7.99 24.78 -26.88
C MET A 200 7.81 23.98 -25.59
N GLN A 201 6.75 24.22 -24.82
CA GLN A 201 6.42 23.45 -23.61
C GLN A 201 6.20 21.97 -23.95
N GLU A 202 5.35 21.66 -24.93
CA GLU A 202 5.09 20.28 -25.36
C GLU A 202 6.36 19.55 -25.84
N HIS A 203 7.28 20.27 -26.49
CA HIS A 203 8.57 19.72 -26.90
C HIS A 203 9.41 19.29 -25.69
N TYR A 204 9.52 20.15 -24.67
CA TYR A 204 10.23 19.80 -23.44
C TYR A 204 9.53 18.70 -22.64
N GLU A 205 8.20 18.69 -22.58
CA GLU A 205 7.42 17.62 -21.95
C GLU A 205 7.64 16.27 -22.66
N ARG A 206 7.64 16.23 -24.00
CA ARG A 206 8.00 15.03 -24.78
C ARG A 206 9.42 14.56 -24.48
N LEU A 207 10.38 15.46 -24.38
CA LEU A 207 11.78 15.12 -24.08
C LEU A 207 11.94 14.56 -22.66
N LEU A 208 11.30 15.19 -21.67
CA LEU A 208 11.28 14.73 -20.28
C LEU A 208 10.60 13.37 -20.14
N LYS A 209 9.48 13.16 -20.83
CA LYS A 209 8.81 11.87 -20.85
C LYS A 209 9.71 10.79 -21.43
N LYS A 210 10.32 11.03 -22.60
CA LYS A 210 11.26 10.07 -23.23
C LYS A 210 12.41 9.70 -22.30
N ALA A 211 13.02 10.68 -21.62
CA ALA A 211 14.09 10.43 -20.67
C ALA A 211 13.61 9.66 -19.42
N THR A 212 12.36 9.86 -19.00
CA THR A 212 11.74 9.11 -17.89
C THR A 212 11.47 7.66 -18.28
N ASP A 213 10.90 7.44 -19.47
CA ASP A 213 10.63 6.11 -20.02
C ASP A 213 11.95 5.33 -20.22
N GLU A 214 13.01 5.97 -20.75
CA GLU A 214 14.36 5.39 -20.87
C GLU A 214 14.98 5.03 -19.51
N LEU A 215 14.86 5.89 -18.50
CA LEU A 215 15.33 5.61 -17.13
C LEU A 215 14.56 4.48 -16.45
N GLN A 216 13.27 4.28 -16.79
CA GLN A 216 12.49 3.16 -16.30
C GLN A 216 12.98 1.84 -16.92
N VAL A 217 13.16 1.79 -18.24
CA VAL A 217 13.68 0.60 -18.94
C VAL A 217 15.06 0.20 -18.40
N LEU A 218 15.98 1.16 -18.24
CA LEU A 218 17.30 0.89 -17.66
C LEU A 218 17.23 0.38 -16.21
N ARG A 219 16.24 0.80 -15.43
CA ARG A 219 16.01 0.28 -14.06
C ARG A 219 15.55 -1.17 -14.10
N GLU A 220 14.59 -1.49 -14.96
CA GLU A 220 14.09 -2.85 -15.16
C GLU A 220 15.21 -3.80 -15.65
N GLU A 221 16.07 -3.34 -16.57
CA GLU A 221 17.27 -4.08 -17.01
C GLU A 221 18.28 -4.32 -15.86
N VAL A 222 18.50 -3.33 -15.00
CA VAL A 222 19.37 -3.47 -13.81
C VAL A 222 18.78 -4.47 -12.81
N ASP A 223 17.46 -4.47 -12.59
CA ASP A 223 16.82 -5.43 -11.69
C ASP A 223 16.85 -6.86 -12.25
N ILE A 224 16.64 -7.04 -13.56
CA ILE A 224 16.78 -8.35 -14.25
C ILE A 224 18.22 -8.86 -14.18
N THR A 225 19.22 -8.02 -14.53
CA THR A 225 20.63 -8.43 -14.50
C THR A 225 21.10 -8.74 -13.07
N ARG A 226 20.63 -7.98 -12.07
CA ARG A 226 20.85 -8.28 -10.65
C ARG A 226 20.23 -9.61 -10.24
N HIS A 227 19.00 -9.92 -10.67
CA HIS A 227 18.37 -11.21 -10.36
C HIS A 227 19.14 -12.38 -10.99
N ASN A 228 19.55 -12.25 -12.25
CA ASN A 228 20.38 -13.24 -12.93
C ASN A 228 21.74 -13.44 -12.24
N LEU A 229 22.37 -12.37 -11.74
CA LEU A 229 23.61 -12.46 -10.97
C LEU A 229 23.43 -13.22 -9.65
N ILE A 230 22.31 -13.03 -8.95
CA ILE A 230 21.99 -13.79 -7.73
C ILE A 230 21.78 -15.28 -8.05
N ILE A 231 21.08 -15.60 -9.14
CA ILE A 231 20.88 -16.99 -9.59
C ILE A 231 22.22 -17.66 -9.92
N THR A 232 23.07 -17.01 -10.72
CA THR A 232 24.37 -17.59 -11.09
C THR A 232 25.30 -17.70 -9.89
N GLN A 233 25.33 -16.71 -8.98
CA GLN A 233 26.08 -16.79 -7.74
C GLN A 233 25.65 -17.98 -6.88
N ASN A 234 24.34 -18.20 -6.70
CA ASN A 234 23.83 -19.35 -5.95
C ASN A 234 24.24 -20.68 -6.61
N TRP A 235 24.16 -20.78 -7.94
CA TRP A 235 24.61 -21.95 -8.69
C TRP A 235 26.12 -22.22 -8.54
N TYR A 236 26.95 -21.17 -8.56
CA TYR A 236 28.39 -21.30 -8.29
C TYR A 236 28.67 -21.79 -6.87
N ASN A 237 27.96 -21.26 -5.87
CA ASN A 237 28.10 -21.69 -4.47
C ASN A 237 27.70 -23.16 -4.29
N GLU A 238 26.59 -23.60 -4.90
CA GLU A 238 26.13 -25.00 -4.88
C GLU A 238 27.18 -25.92 -5.52
N ARG A 239 27.75 -25.53 -6.66
CA ARG A 239 28.82 -26.26 -7.34
C ARG A 239 30.13 -26.30 -6.55
N GLU A 240 30.44 -25.26 -5.77
CA GLU A 240 31.59 -25.23 -4.87
C GLU A 240 31.41 -26.20 -3.69
N LEU A 241 30.19 -26.29 -3.13
CA LEU A 241 29.84 -27.28 -2.11
C LEU A 241 29.94 -28.72 -2.64
N GLU A 242 29.42 -29.01 -3.82
CA GLU A 242 29.57 -30.33 -4.47
C GLU A 242 31.05 -30.72 -4.66
N VAL A 243 31.90 -29.77 -5.06
CA VAL A 243 33.34 -30.03 -5.26
C VAL A 243 34.04 -30.31 -3.92
N GLU A 244 33.70 -29.59 -2.85
CA GLU A 244 34.27 -29.84 -1.53
C GLU A 244 33.76 -31.16 -0.93
N GLU A 245 32.51 -31.54 -1.17
CA GLU A 245 31.98 -32.86 -0.79
C GLU A 245 32.72 -33.99 -1.54
N LEU A 246 32.82 -33.92 -2.86
CA LEU A 246 33.55 -34.91 -3.67
C LEU A 246 35.03 -35.01 -3.26
N LYS A 247 35.63 -33.89 -2.85
CA LYS A 247 37.00 -33.84 -2.31
C LYS A 247 37.12 -34.57 -0.95
N GLN A 248 36.13 -34.44 -0.07
CA GLN A 248 36.05 -35.20 1.19
C GLN A 248 35.80 -36.70 0.95
N GLN A 249 34.91 -37.04 0.01
CA GLN A 249 34.66 -38.43 -0.40
C GLN A 249 35.95 -39.07 -0.96
N LEU A 250 36.66 -38.38 -1.84
CA LEU A 250 37.94 -38.85 -2.40
C LEU A 250 39.05 -39.00 -1.33
N GLN A 251 39.10 -38.12 -0.34
CA GLN A 251 40.04 -38.27 0.78
C GLN A 251 39.69 -39.49 1.64
N THR A 252 38.41 -39.72 1.90
CA THR A 252 37.91 -40.89 2.64
C THR A 252 38.20 -42.20 1.89
N GLU A 253 37.96 -42.25 0.58
CA GLU A 253 38.29 -43.44 -0.23
C GLU A 253 39.80 -43.68 -0.30
N LYS A 254 40.64 -42.64 -0.39
CA LYS A 254 42.10 -42.76 -0.34
C LYS A 254 42.56 -43.37 0.98
N ALA A 255 42.08 -42.85 2.11
CA ALA A 255 42.41 -43.38 3.44
C ALA A 255 41.96 -44.85 3.59
N SER A 256 40.76 -45.19 3.11
CA SER A 256 40.24 -46.57 3.09
C SER A 256 41.09 -47.51 2.20
N ARG A 257 41.58 -47.03 1.05
CA ARG A 257 42.47 -47.80 0.18
C ARG A 257 43.87 -47.96 0.78
N GLU A 258 44.39 -46.96 1.49
CA GLU A 258 45.63 -47.09 2.26
C GLU A 258 45.47 -48.12 3.38
N SER A 259 44.41 -48.07 4.19
CA SER A 259 44.18 -49.08 5.23
C SER A 259 44.00 -50.49 4.65
N ALA A 260 43.31 -50.64 3.51
CA ALA A 260 43.16 -51.93 2.84
C ALA A 260 44.49 -52.47 2.24
N LEU A 261 45.43 -51.59 1.90
CA LEU A 261 46.79 -51.98 1.46
C LEU A 261 47.71 -52.32 2.64
N GLU A 262 47.56 -51.65 3.79
CA GLU A 262 48.21 -52.00 5.05
C GLU A 262 47.76 -53.39 5.55
N ASP A 263 46.44 -53.64 5.58
CA ASP A 263 45.85 -54.96 5.93
C ASP A 263 46.36 -56.08 5.02
N ARG A 264 46.42 -55.83 3.70
CA ARG A 264 46.99 -56.79 2.75
C ARG A 264 48.47 -57.06 3.01
N ARG A 265 49.26 -56.06 3.41
CA ARG A 265 50.67 -56.25 3.76
C ARG A 265 50.81 -57.10 5.02
N CYS A 266 50.10 -56.76 6.09
CA CYS A 266 50.06 -57.58 7.31
C CYS A 266 49.62 -59.03 7.02
N SER A 267 48.63 -59.23 6.16
CA SER A 267 48.18 -60.56 5.75
C SER A 267 49.25 -61.34 4.96
N VAL A 268 50.03 -60.68 4.08
CA VAL A 268 51.14 -61.30 3.37
C VAL A 268 52.26 -61.70 4.33
N ASP A 269 52.62 -60.83 5.28
CA ASP A 269 53.66 -61.12 6.28
C ASP A 269 53.28 -62.31 7.18
N VAL A 270 52.01 -62.41 7.60
CA VAL A 270 51.49 -63.57 8.33
C VAL A 270 51.52 -64.85 7.49
N VAL A 271 51.21 -64.78 6.19
CA VAL A 271 51.31 -65.94 5.28
C VAL A 271 52.76 -66.37 5.06
N GLU A 272 53.70 -65.42 5.01
CA GLU A 272 55.14 -65.70 4.91
C GLU A 272 55.65 -66.37 6.20
N GLN A 273 55.25 -65.86 7.38
CA GLN A 273 55.55 -66.48 8.67
C GLN A 273 55.01 -67.92 8.75
N LEU A 274 53.73 -68.14 8.44
CA LEU A 274 53.12 -69.49 8.43
C LEU A 274 53.83 -70.43 7.44
N ARG A 275 54.32 -69.92 6.32
CA ARG A 275 55.11 -70.68 5.34
C ARG A 275 56.44 -71.13 5.95
N ASP A 276 57.12 -70.28 6.71
CA ASP A 276 58.37 -70.60 7.39
C ASP A 276 58.17 -71.55 8.57
N GLU A 277 57.12 -71.38 9.37
CA GLU A 277 56.70 -72.34 10.40
C GLU A 277 56.41 -73.72 9.78
N THR A 278 55.74 -73.76 8.62
CA THR A 278 55.48 -75.01 7.88
C THR A 278 56.77 -75.68 7.41
N LYS A 279 57.76 -74.91 6.90
CA LYS A 279 59.09 -75.44 6.55
C LYS A 279 59.81 -76.00 7.79
N ASP A 280 59.70 -75.35 8.93
CA ASP A 280 60.31 -75.81 10.18
C ASP A 280 59.69 -77.13 10.69
N LEU A 281 58.36 -77.22 10.69
CA LEU A 281 57.63 -78.44 11.01
C LEU A 281 57.97 -79.59 10.06
N GLN A 282 58.14 -79.31 8.76
CA GLN A 282 58.57 -80.31 7.78
C GLN A 282 59.97 -80.86 8.08
N ARG A 283 60.95 -80.00 8.45
CA ARG A 283 62.28 -80.46 8.88
C ARG A 283 62.20 -81.37 10.10
N LYS A 284 61.43 -80.99 11.12
CA LYS A 284 61.21 -81.80 12.32
C LYS A 284 60.57 -83.16 12.01
N LEU A 285 59.61 -83.19 11.09
CA LEU A 285 58.99 -84.44 10.61
C LEU A 285 60.00 -85.35 9.89
N ASP A 286 60.87 -84.79 9.05
CA ASP A 286 61.87 -85.57 8.34
C ASP A 286 63.01 -86.05 9.27
N GLU A 287 63.36 -85.29 10.31
CA GLU A 287 64.22 -85.75 11.41
C GLU A 287 63.58 -86.88 12.22
N GLU A 288 62.27 -86.82 12.51
CA GLU A 288 61.55 -87.93 13.15
C GLU A 288 61.48 -89.16 12.24
N ARG A 289 61.22 -88.99 10.94
CA ARG A 289 61.26 -90.10 9.96
C ARG A 289 62.64 -90.75 9.91
N HIS A 290 63.71 -89.96 9.93
CA HIS A 290 65.07 -90.49 9.97
C HIS A 290 65.35 -91.26 11.28
N ARG A 291 64.85 -90.77 12.42
CA ARG A 291 64.93 -91.48 13.70
C ARG A 291 64.08 -92.75 13.72
N SER A 292 62.87 -92.74 13.15
CA SER A 292 62.00 -93.92 12.97
C SER A 292 62.69 -94.98 12.12
N ALA A 293 63.18 -94.63 10.93
CA ALA A 293 63.88 -95.55 10.04
C ALA A 293 65.15 -96.16 10.69
N LYS A 294 65.83 -95.41 11.57
CA LYS A 294 66.94 -95.93 12.37
C LYS A 294 66.49 -96.96 13.42
N PHE A 295 65.36 -96.73 14.09
CA PHE A 295 64.77 -97.70 15.02
C PHE A 295 64.19 -98.92 14.29
N GLU A 296 63.59 -98.75 13.11
CA GLU A 296 63.16 -99.84 12.23
C GLU A 296 64.34 -100.74 11.85
N LEU A 297 65.47 -100.16 11.40
CA LEU A 297 66.69 -100.92 11.10
C LEU A 297 67.23 -101.69 12.32
N GLN A 298 67.12 -101.11 13.52
CA GLN A 298 67.48 -101.77 14.77
C GLN A 298 66.51 -102.92 15.10
N GLY A 299 65.21 -102.74 14.87
CA GLY A 299 64.17 -103.76 15.00
C GLY A 299 64.38 -104.93 14.04
N ASP A 300 64.66 -104.64 12.77
CA ASP A 300 65.02 -105.61 11.72
C ASP A 300 66.25 -106.45 12.12
N LEU A 301 67.28 -105.80 12.67
CA LEU A 301 68.49 -106.47 13.13
C LEU A 301 68.18 -107.42 14.30
N PHE A 302 67.36 -106.96 15.25
CA PHE A 302 66.92 -107.76 16.39
C PHE A 302 66.04 -108.94 15.97
N GLN A 303 65.07 -108.73 15.07
CA GLN A 303 64.23 -109.78 14.51
C GLN A 303 65.07 -110.83 13.77
N ARG A 304 66.08 -110.40 13.00
CA ARG A 304 67.01 -111.31 12.31
C ARG A 304 67.92 -112.09 13.27
N PHE A 305 68.32 -111.49 14.38
CA PHE A 305 69.04 -112.18 15.46
C PHE A 305 68.15 -113.23 16.13
N MET A 306 66.91 -112.88 16.45
CA MET A 306 65.90 -113.80 17.01
C MET A 306 65.61 -114.97 16.05
N LEU A 307 65.48 -114.73 14.74
CA LEU A 307 65.35 -115.80 13.75
C LEU A 307 66.55 -116.74 13.73
N LYS A 308 67.78 -116.21 13.78
CA LYS A 308 68.99 -117.05 13.85
C LYS A 308 69.06 -117.88 15.13
N ARG A 309 68.65 -117.31 16.26
CA ARG A 309 68.54 -118.03 17.54
C ARG A 309 67.52 -119.18 17.42
N HIS A 310 66.32 -118.90 16.93
CA HIS A 310 65.29 -119.92 16.68
C HIS A 310 65.71 -121.00 15.69
N LEU A 311 66.51 -120.69 14.66
CA LEU A 311 67.04 -121.69 13.74
C LEU A 311 68.07 -122.59 14.42
N ALA A 312 69.00 -122.04 15.21
CA ALA A 312 69.96 -122.82 15.99
C ALA A 312 69.28 -123.66 17.09
N ASP A 313 68.21 -123.14 17.69
CA ASP A 313 67.40 -123.90 18.66
C ASP A 313 66.62 -125.03 17.95
N LYS A 314 66.10 -124.80 16.74
CA LYS A 314 65.50 -125.85 15.89
C LYS A 314 66.51 -126.92 15.45
N GLU A 315 67.73 -126.54 15.13
CA GLU A 315 68.82 -127.47 14.77
C GLU A 315 69.17 -128.37 15.95
N LYS A 316 69.28 -127.79 17.17
CA LYS A 316 69.41 -128.55 18.42
C LYS A 316 68.24 -129.49 18.68
N ILE A 317 67.00 -129.06 18.40
CA ILE A 317 65.82 -129.92 18.54
C ILE A 317 65.93 -131.11 17.56
N ALA A 318 66.30 -130.87 16.30
CA ALA A 318 66.50 -131.94 15.30
C ALA A 318 67.70 -132.86 15.59
N ASP A 319 68.69 -132.42 16.37
CA ASP A 319 69.77 -133.27 16.87
C ASP A 319 69.33 -134.12 18.08
N LEU A 320 68.47 -133.59 18.95
CA LEU A 320 67.85 -134.35 20.05
C LEU A 320 66.84 -135.39 19.55
N GLU A 321 66.04 -135.03 18.54
CA GLU A 321 65.15 -135.98 17.84
C GLU A 321 65.96 -137.14 17.24
N ARG A 322 67.10 -136.86 16.59
CA ARG A 322 68.02 -137.91 16.08
C ARG A 322 68.73 -138.74 17.16
N GLN A 323 68.78 -138.28 18.41
CA GLN A 323 69.22 -139.10 19.55
C GLN A 323 68.10 -140.01 20.09
N THR A 324 66.86 -139.76 19.70
CA THR A 324 65.68 -140.51 20.18
C THR A 324 65.37 -141.72 19.28
N ASP A 325 65.76 -141.70 18.00
CA ASP A 325 65.45 -142.75 17.01
C ASP A 325 66.40 -143.99 17.02
N GLN A 326 67.21 -144.18 18.07
CA GLN A 326 68.26 -145.22 18.10
C GLN A 326 68.19 -146.23 19.27
N GLU A 327 67.25 -146.07 20.21
CA GLU A 327 66.92 -147.07 21.25
C GLU A 327 65.43 -147.40 21.23
N ASP A 328 65.09 -148.69 21.11
CA ASP A 328 63.74 -149.19 20.79
C ASP A 328 63.18 -150.06 21.94
N HIS A 329 61.86 -149.99 22.20
CA HIS A 329 61.06 -150.73 23.20
C HIS A 329 61.51 -150.62 24.70
N ASP A 330 60.66 -150.36 25.73
CA ASP A 330 59.28 -150.82 25.93
C ASP A 330 58.60 -150.21 27.19
N SER A 331 57.28 -150.47 27.34
CA SER A 331 56.46 -150.41 28.58
C SER A 331 55.85 -149.08 29.11
N SER A 332 54.51 -149.11 29.16
CA SER A 332 53.53 -148.22 29.81
C SER A 332 53.72 -147.97 31.32
N GLU A 333 53.19 -146.85 31.87
CA GLU A 333 51.85 -146.78 32.51
C GLU A 333 51.39 -145.34 32.86
N GLU A 334 50.15 -145.20 33.34
CA GLU A 334 49.39 -143.94 33.46
C GLU A 334 49.80 -143.00 34.61
N THR A 335 49.55 -141.69 34.44
CA THR A 335 48.82 -140.87 35.45
C THR A 335 48.17 -139.66 34.76
N GLN A 336 46.89 -139.39 35.04
CA GLN A 336 46.07 -138.31 34.45
C GLN A 336 45.86 -137.11 35.41
N PRO A 337 45.16 -136.01 35.02
CA PRO A 337 45.47 -134.63 35.46
C PRO A 337 44.50 -134.12 36.58
N PRO A 338 44.55 -132.84 37.01
CA PRO A 338 43.97 -131.67 36.30
C PRO A 338 44.84 -130.38 36.47
N SER A 339 44.45 -129.11 36.19
CA SER A 339 43.19 -128.50 35.75
C SER A 339 43.36 -127.14 35.03
N GLN A 340 42.43 -126.83 34.12
CA GLN A 340 41.71 -125.55 33.87
C GLN A 340 42.31 -124.19 34.28
N LEU A 341 42.26 -123.22 33.34
CA LEU A 341 41.28 -122.10 33.29
C LEU A 341 41.50 -121.35 31.94
N SER A 342 40.50 -121.20 31.07
CA SER A 342 39.51 -120.09 31.04
C SER A 342 40.15 -118.76 30.60
N ARG A 343 39.67 -117.99 29.60
CA ARG A 343 38.48 -118.04 28.72
C ARG A 343 38.54 -116.86 27.71
N ASP A 344 37.66 -116.86 26.71
CA ASP A 344 37.12 -115.76 25.85
C ASP A 344 37.51 -114.30 26.24
N SER A 345 37.62 -113.28 25.38
CA SER A 345 36.92 -112.91 24.12
C SER A 345 37.70 -111.71 23.49
N LEU A 346 37.71 -111.48 22.18
CA LEU A 346 36.74 -110.68 21.40
C LEU A 346 36.36 -109.27 21.95
N THR A 347 36.16 -108.34 21.01
CA THR A 347 35.73 -106.92 21.13
C THR A 347 36.81 -105.95 21.62
N SER A 348 37.19 -104.91 20.86
CA SER A 348 36.47 -103.80 20.20
C SER A 348 36.53 -102.53 21.06
N ALA A 349 36.49 -101.37 20.39
CA ALA A 349 36.58 -100.06 20.99
C ALA A 349 35.52 -99.80 22.07
N THR A 350 35.87 -98.94 23.04
CA THR A 350 35.14 -97.68 23.27
C THR A 350 36.04 -96.70 24.03
N CYS A 351 36.11 -95.45 23.57
CA CYS A 351 36.76 -94.37 24.31
C CYS A 351 36.00 -94.06 25.61
N SER A 352 36.66 -94.11 26.76
CA SER A 352 36.15 -93.45 27.97
C SER A 352 36.37 -91.94 27.85
N SER A 353 35.32 -91.21 27.50
CA SER A 353 35.37 -89.76 27.26
C SER A 353 35.69 -88.97 28.54
N LEU A 354 36.84 -88.28 28.54
CA LEU A 354 37.25 -87.34 29.59
C LEU A 354 36.54 -85.96 29.52
N LEU A 355 35.46 -85.85 28.75
CA LEU A 355 34.72 -84.61 28.52
C LEU A 355 33.41 -84.59 29.33
N ASN A 356 33.52 -84.27 30.62
CA ASN A 356 32.34 -84.06 31.47
C ASN A 356 32.53 -82.95 32.53
N GLN A 357 33.15 -81.83 32.13
CA GLN A 357 33.31 -80.61 32.95
C GLN A 357 33.18 -79.29 32.17
N SER A 358 32.79 -79.32 30.89
CA SER A 358 32.47 -78.09 30.14
C SER A 358 31.04 -77.64 30.42
N PHE A 359 30.90 -76.36 30.78
CA PHE A 359 29.63 -75.67 30.88
C PHE A 359 29.49 -74.70 29.69
N LEU A 360 28.25 -74.53 29.23
CA LEU A 360 27.87 -73.58 28.19
C LEU A 360 27.01 -72.48 28.84
N GLU A 361 27.28 -71.23 28.51
CA GLU A 361 26.51 -70.08 28.99
C GLU A 361 25.50 -69.60 27.96
N CYS A 362 24.32 -69.18 28.42
CA CYS A 362 23.42 -68.36 27.62
C CYS A 362 24.02 -66.95 27.44
N PRO A 363 24.22 -66.44 26.20
CA PRO A 363 24.80 -65.11 25.99
C PRO A 363 23.88 -63.96 26.42
N SER A 364 22.58 -64.19 26.63
CA SER A 364 21.64 -63.16 27.08
C SER A 364 21.60 -63.00 28.61
N CYS A 365 21.66 -64.10 29.37
CA CYS A 365 21.47 -64.08 30.83
C CYS A 365 22.57 -64.77 31.66
N HIS A 366 23.61 -65.30 31.01
CA HIS A 366 24.74 -66.02 31.64
C HIS A 366 24.36 -67.26 32.48
N ALA A 367 23.17 -67.82 32.29
CA ALA A 367 22.80 -69.10 32.89
C ALA A 367 23.72 -70.23 32.37
N MET A 368 24.35 -70.97 33.29
CA MET A 368 25.27 -72.06 32.99
C MET A 368 24.56 -73.41 32.89
N TYR A 369 24.81 -74.13 31.80
CA TYR A 369 24.30 -75.49 31.55
C TYR A 369 25.45 -76.47 31.31
N PRO A 370 25.43 -77.70 31.85
CA PRO A 370 26.39 -78.74 31.47
C PRO A 370 26.31 -79.02 29.97
N ALA A 371 27.45 -79.18 29.28
CA ALA A 371 27.47 -79.43 27.83
C ALA A 371 26.72 -80.72 27.42
N THR A 372 26.53 -81.66 28.34
CA THR A 372 25.71 -82.87 28.16
C THR A 372 24.21 -82.59 28.07
N HIS A 373 23.73 -81.44 28.56
CA HIS A 373 22.33 -81.02 28.53
C HIS A 373 22.09 -79.86 27.52
N TYR A 374 22.82 -79.85 26.40
CA TYR A 374 22.70 -78.80 25.36
C TYR A 374 21.26 -78.55 24.88
N ARG A 375 20.38 -79.56 24.94
CA ARG A 375 18.97 -79.45 24.55
C ARG A 375 18.16 -78.56 25.50
N GLU A 376 18.52 -78.53 26.79
CA GLU A 376 17.89 -77.65 27.78
C GLU A 376 18.32 -76.19 27.55
N LEU A 377 19.60 -75.97 27.20
CA LEU A 377 20.10 -74.66 26.76
C LEU A 377 19.39 -74.17 25.48
N MET A 378 19.18 -75.03 24.48
CA MET A 378 18.46 -74.64 23.25
C MET A 378 17.00 -74.22 23.55
N ASN A 379 16.28 -75.01 24.36
CA ASN A 379 14.93 -74.64 24.80
C ASN A 379 14.92 -73.33 25.62
N HIS A 380 15.96 -73.09 26.43
CA HIS A 380 16.10 -71.84 27.18
C HIS A 380 16.37 -70.64 26.26
N LEU A 381 17.18 -70.79 25.21
CA LEU A 381 17.44 -69.74 24.21
C LEU A 381 16.19 -69.33 23.44
N GLU A 382 15.24 -70.25 23.19
CA GLU A 382 13.95 -69.92 22.55
C GLU A 382 13.08 -68.94 23.36
N PHE A 383 13.28 -68.85 24.68
CA PHE A 383 12.57 -67.90 25.56
C PHE A 383 13.45 -66.78 26.14
N CYS A 384 14.77 -66.81 25.89
CA CYS A 384 15.74 -65.86 26.44
C CYS A 384 16.30 -64.88 25.38
N LEU A 385 15.59 -64.76 24.25
CA LEU A 385 15.88 -63.83 23.16
C LEU A 385 14.79 -62.74 22.98
N ASP A 386 13.77 -62.76 23.85
CA ASP A 386 12.90 -61.61 24.18
C ASP A 386 13.40 -60.94 25.48
#